data_AF-A0A3L7MMD2-F1
#
_entry.id   AF-A0A3L7MMD2-F1
#
_cell.length_a   1.000
_cell.length_b   1.000
_cell.length_c   1.000
_cell.angle_alpha   90.00
_cell.angle_beta   90.00
_cell.angle_gamma   90.00
#
_symmetry.space_group_name_H-M   'P 1'
#
loop_
_entity.id
_entity.type
_entity.pdbx_description
1 polymer ?
#
loop_
_entity_poly.entity_id
_entity_poly.type
_entity_poly.pdbx_seq_one_letter_code
_entity_poly.pdbx_strand_id
1 'polypeptide(L)'
;NFVPVRNVTTTALQSLTLLNNDFMLRQSGYFASRVKLDAGTDPAAQVIRAFQLAFGRDASSTEVAAATLLVEKRDLTELCRMLFNANEFVYVD
;
A
#
# COMPACT_ATOMS: atom_id res chain seq x y z
N ASN A 1 -17.72 4.79 43.81
CA ASN A 1 -18.16 5.77 42.80
C ASN A 1 -17.16 5.72 41.64
N PHE A 2 -17.66 5.73 40.42
CA PHE A 2 -17.26 4.91 39.25
C PHE A 2 -15.85 5.14 38.66
N VAL A 3 -15.09 4.04 38.50
CA VAL A 3 -13.93 3.97 37.59
C VAL A 3 -14.45 3.37 36.27
N PRO A 4 -14.25 4.00 35.11
CA PRO A 4 -14.80 3.46 33.86
C PRO A 4 -14.00 2.22 33.44
N VAL A 5 -14.69 1.07 33.41
CA VAL A 5 -14.19 -0.17 32.80
C VAL A 5 -14.03 0.08 31.30
N ARG A 6 -12.84 -0.17 30.73
CA ARG A 6 -12.64 -0.05 29.28
C ARG A 6 -13.64 -0.97 28.57
N ASN A 7 -14.52 -0.37 27.78
CA ASN A 7 -15.26 -1.11 26.77
C ASN A 7 -14.24 -1.73 25.80
N VAL A 8 -14.05 -3.04 25.90
CA VAL A 8 -13.43 -3.86 24.86
C VAL A 8 -14.39 -3.81 23.69
N THR A 9 -14.25 -2.78 22.88
CA THR A 9 -15.15 -2.48 21.78
C THR A 9 -14.75 -3.37 20.63
N THR A 10 -15.71 -4.15 20.17
CA THR A 10 -15.76 -5.09 19.04
C THR A 10 -15.41 -4.43 17.69
N THR A 11 -14.23 -3.80 17.60
CA THR A 11 -13.75 -2.99 16.47
C THR A 11 -12.89 -3.82 15.50
N ALA A 12 -12.82 -5.14 15.67
CA ALA A 12 -12.08 -6.02 14.76
C ALA A 12 -12.91 -6.41 13.53
N LEU A 13 -14.23 -6.60 13.69
CA LEU A 13 -15.04 -7.20 12.63
C LEU A 13 -15.45 -6.20 11.53
N GLN A 14 -15.73 -4.93 11.88
CA GLN A 14 -16.09 -3.90 10.89
C GLN A 14 -14.87 -3.30 10.17
N SER A 15 -13.69 -3.35 10.80
CA SER A 15 -12.42 -2.99 10.14
C SER A 15 -12.10 -3.93 8.99
N LEU A 16 -12.43 -5.22 9.13
CA LEU A 16 -12.20 -6.24 8.10
C LEU A 16 -13.09 -6.05 6.85
N THR A 17 -14.30 -5.49 7.00
CA THR A 17 -15.18 -5.16 5.87
C THR A 17 -14.76 -3.86 5.17
N LEU A 18 -14.25 -2.86 5.91
CA LEU A 18 -13.69 -1.62 5.34
C LEU A 18 -12.33 -1.83 4.64
N LEU A 19 -11.54 -2.78 5.13
CA LEU A 19 -10.28 -3.23 4.52
C LEU A 19 -10.47 -3.88 3.13
N ASN A 20 -11.70 -4.20 2.71
CA ASN A 20 -11.91 -5.06 1.54
C ASN A 20 -12.58 -4.43 0.30
N ASN A 21 -12.84 -3.11 0.22
CA ASN A 21 -13.06 -2.55 -1.12
C ASN A 21 -12.81 -1.04 -1.25
N ASP A 22 -13.71 -0.18 -0.76
CA ASP A 22 -13.70 1.24 -1.16
C ASP A 22 -12.64 2.08 -0.47
N PHE A 23 -12.35 1.81 0.80
CA PHE A 23 -11.32 2.54 1.53
C PHE A 23 -9.93 2.27 0.94
N MET A 24 -9.60 0.99 0.70
CA MET A 24 -8.32 0.60 0.11
C MET A 24 -8.17 1.08 -1.34
N LEU A 25 -9.25 1.06 -2.13
CA LEU A 25 -9.27 1.68 -3.46
C LEU A 25 -8.94 3.17 -3.38
N ARG A 26 -9.61 3.92 -2.52
CA ARG A 26 -9.33 5.36 -2.35
C ARG A 26 -7.91 5.62 -1.87
N GLN A 27 -7.42 4.87 -0.88
CA GLN A 27 -6.05 5.00 -0.40
C GLN A 27 -5.02 4.69 -1.49
N SER A 28 -5.24 3.65 -2.30
CA SER A 28 -4.35 3.34 -3.43
C SER A 28 -4.33 4.45 -4.48
N GLY A 29 -5.46 5.11 -4.73
CA GLY A 29 -5.52 6.28 -5.63
C GLY A 29 -4.73 7.47 -5.10
N TYR A 30 -4.87 7.80 -3.82
CA TYR A 30 -4.08 8.86 -3.18
C TYR A 30 -2.59 8.51 -3.16
N PHE A 31 -2.26 7.25 -2.89
CA PHE A 31 -0.89 6.78 -2.87
C PHE A 31 -0.24 6.86 -4.25
N ALA A 32 -0.93 6.38 -5.30
CA ALA A 32 -0.47 6.50 -6.68
C ALA A 32 -0.29 7.97 -7.10
N SER A 33 -1.19 8.85 -6.68
CA SER A 33 -1.08 10.29 -6.95
C SER A 33 0.16 10.90 -6.29
N ARG A 34 0.46 10.50 -5.05
CA ARG A 34 1.69 10.92 -4.36
C ARG A 34 2.94 10.41 -5.07
N VAL A 35 2.96 9.14 -5.48
CA VAL A 35 4.09 8.56 -6.21
C VAL A 35 4.33 9.29 -7.53
N LYS A 36 3.28 9.61 -8.29
CA LYS A 36 3.38 10.41 -9.53
C LYS A 36 3.94 11.80 -9.29
N LEU A 37 3.54 12.45 -8.19
CA LEU A 37 4.06 13.77 -7.83
C LEU A 37 5.55 13.72 -7.51
N ASP A 38 6.00 12.66 -6.82
CA ASP A 38 7.39 12.52 -6.37
C ASP A 38 8.33 12.02 -7.48
N ALA A 39 7.87 11.12 -8.36
CA ALA A 39 8.71 10.41 -9.32
C ALA A 39 8.39 10.71 -10.81
N GLY A 40 7.41 11.59 -11.08
CA GLY A 40 7.04 11.95 -12.44
C GLY A 40 6.32 10.81 -13.19
N THR A 41 6.62 10.62 -14.47
CA THR A 41 5.93 9.68 -15.37
C THR A 41 6.73 8.41 -15.68
N ASP A 42 7.97 8.29 -15.20
CA ASP A 42 8.80 7.11 -15.46
C ASP A 42 8.33 5.91 -14.60
N PRO A 43 7.88 4.79 -15.21
CA PRO A 43 7.39 3.64 -14.46
C PRO A 43 8.40 3.07 -13.47
N ALA A 44 9.68 2.99 -13.85
CA ALA A 44 10.72 2.44 -12.98
C ALA A 44 10.96 3.33 -11.75
N ALA A 45 11.07 4.65 -11.93
CA ALA A 45 11.16 5.60 -10.83
C ALA A 45 9.92 5.59 -9.92
N GLN A 46 8.72 5.45 -10.50
CA GLN A 46 7.48 5.31 -9.74
C GLN A 46 7.46 4.04 -8.88
N VAL A 47 7.91 2.91 -9.42
CA VAL A 47 8.03 1.64 -8.68
C VAL A 47 8.97 1.79 -7.50
N ILE A 48 10.19 2.29 -7.73
CA ILE A 48 11.17 2.49 -6.65
C ILE A 48 10.59 3.38 -5.55
N ARG A 49 9.96 4.50 -5.94
CA ARG A 49 9.36 5.43 -4.97
C ARG A 49 8.19 4.81 -4.21
N ALA A 50 7.36 4.00 -4.88
CA ALA A 50 6.26 3.31 -4.24
C ALA A 50 6.75 2.31 -3.17
N PHE A 51 7.82 1.56 -3.45
CA PHE A 51 8.43 0.65 -2.47
C PHE A 51 9.04 1.39 -1.28
N GLN A 52 9.76 2.49 -1.53
CA GLN A 52 10.32 3.33 -0.46
C GLN A 52 9.23 3.88 0.47
N LEU A 53 8.11 4.35 -0.09
CA LEU A 53 7.02 4.90 0.70
C LEU A 53 6.20 3.82 1.41
N ALA A 54 6.01 2.64 0.81
CA ALA A 54 5.22 1.56 1.38
C ALA A 54 5.98 0.72 2.42
N PHE A 55 7.27 0.44 2.16
CA PHE A 55 8.08 -0.50 2.94
C PHE A 55 9.31 0.13 3.59
N GLY A 56 9.64 1.39 3.29
CA GLY A 56 10.82 2.06 3.87
C GLY A 56 12.16 1.54 3.36
N ARG A 57 12.17 0.71 2.31
CA ARG A 57 13.37 0.17 1.66
C ARG A 57 13.32 0.35 0.15
N ASP A 58 14.48 0.25 -0.49
CA ASP A 58 14.54 0.12 -1.94
C ASP A 58 14.00 -1.25 -2.39
N ALA A 59 13.37 -1.25 -3.57
CA ALA A 59 13.00 -2.47 -4.25
C ALA A 59 14.26 -3.17 -4.80
N SER A 60 14.31 -4.50 -4.68
CA SER A 60 15.32 -5.31 -5.37
C SER A 60 15.14 -5.23 -6.89
N SER A 61 16.18 -5.58 -7.65
CA SER A 61 16.12 -5.54 -9.12
C SER A 61 15.02 -6.44 -9.71
N THR A 62 14.73 -7.57 -9.08
CA THR A 62 13.65 -8.49 -9.47
C THR A 62 12.27 -7.90 -9.19
N GLU A 63 12.08 -7.28 -8.02
CA GLU A 63 10.85 -6.57 -7.67
C GLU A 63 10.60 -5.39 -8.61
N VAL A 64 11.63 -4.60 -8.91
CA VAL A 64 11.52 -3.47 -9.86
C VAL A 64 11.07 -3.96 -11.23
N ALA A 65 11.71 -5.01 -11.76
CA ALA A 65 11.36 -5.55 -13.08
C ALA A 65 9.90 -6.05 -13.11
N ALA A 66 9.49 -6.83 -12.12
CA ALA A 66 8.14 -7.38 -12.05
C ALA A 66 7.07 -6.29 -11.87
N ALA A 67 7.31 -5.34 -10.96
CA ALA A 67 6.38 -4.25 -10.69
C ALA A 67 6.31 -3.23 -11.84
N THR A 68 7.42 -2.97 -12.54
CA THR A 68 7.43 -2.11 -13.74
C THR A 68 6.57 -2.72 -14.84
N LEU A 69 6.74 -4.02 -15.12
CA LEU A 69 5.89 -4.73 -16.08
C LEU A 69 4.40 -4.69 -15.69
N LEU A 70 4.08 -4.71 -14.40
CA LEU A 70 2.71 -4.57 -13.92
C LEU A 70 2.16 -3.17 -14.21
N VAL A 71 2.92 -2.12 -13.87
CA VAL A 71 2.51 -0.72 -14.07
C VAL A 71 2.30 -0.42 -15.55
N GLU A 72 3.17 -0.94 -16.42
CA GLU A 72 3.06 -0.77 -17.88
C GLU A 72 1.84 -1.50 -18.46
N LYS A 73 1.51 -2.69 -17.95
CA LYS A 73 0.37 -3.50 -18.45
C LYS A 73 -0.97 -3.07 -17.89
N ARG A 74 -0.99 -2.49 -16.69
CA ARG A 74 -2.19 -2.06 -15.98
C ARG A 74 -2.05 -0.58 -15.65
N ASP A 75 -1.79 -0.28 -14.39
CA ASP A 75 -1.55 1.07 -13.91
C ASP A 75 -0.84 1.06 -12.56
N LEU A 76 -0.41 2.25 -12.13
CA LEU A 76 0.24 2.48 -10.85
C LEU A 76 -0.68 2.26 -9.63
N THR A 77 -1.99 2.48 -9.79
CA THR A 77 -2.96 2.28 -8.70
C THR A 77 -3.06 0.81 -8.34
N GLU A 78 -3.04 -0.08 -9.33
CA GLU A 78 -3.01 -1.53 -9.13
C GLU A 78 -1.74 -1.97 -8.40
N LEU A 79 -0.57 -1.40 -8.74
CA LEU A 79 0.65 -1.61 -7.94
C LEU A 79 0.46 -1.13 -6.50
N CYS A 80 -0.06 0.08 -6.28
CA CYS A 80 -0.32 0.62 -4.95
C CYS A 80 -1.28 -0.26 -4.13
N ARG A 81 -2.32 -0.81 -4.77
CA ARG A 81 -3.21 -1.79 -4.14
C ARG A 81 -2.46 -3.06 -3.79
N MET A 82 -1.64 -3.58 -4.70
CA MET A 82 -0.82 -4.76 -4.43
C MET A 82 0.12 -4.52 -3.26
N LEU A 83 0.83 -3.39 -3.19
CA LEU A 83 1.73 -3.07 -2.08
C LEU A 83 0.99 -3.00 -0.74
N PHE A 84 -0.21 -2.41 -0.71
CA PHE A 84 -1.02 -2.38 0.51
C PHE A 84 -1.59 -3.75 0.91
N ASN A 85 -1.85 -4.64 -0.04
CA ASN A 85 -2.30 -6.00 0.23
C ASN A 85 -1.14 -6.96 0.52
N ALA A 86 0.02 -6.71 -0.08
CA ALA A 86 1.30 -7.36 0.17
C ALA A 86 1.94 -6.76 1.41
N ASN A 87 1.14 -6.42 2.43
CA ASN A 87 1.60 -6.06 3.76
C ASN A 87 2.22 -7.31 4.39
N GLU A 88 3.38 -7.67 3.87
CA GLU A 88 4.31 -8.66 4.37
C GLU A 88 4.94 -8.03 5.60
N PHE A 89 4.16 -7.96 6.67
CA PHE A 89 4.61 -7.73 8.03
C PHE A 89 5.22 -9.02 8.63
N VAL A 90 5.83 -9.84 7.77
CA VAL A 90 6.37 -11.17 8.07
C VAL A 90 7.56 -11.37 7.14
N TYR A 91 8.69 -10.73 7.39
CA TYR A 91 10.07 -11.19 7.12
C TYR A 91 10.97 -9.98 7.29
N VAL A 92 11.35 -9.75 8.55
CA VAL A 92 12.64 -9.13 8.85
C VAL A 92 13.64 -10.27 8.71
N ASP A 93 14.49 -10.24 7.70
CA ASP A 93 15.79 -10.90 7.77
C ASP A 93 16.83 -9.84 8.15
#